data_AF-A0A0D6KWW4-F1
#
_entry.id   AF-A0A0D6KWW4-F1
#
_cell.length_a   1.000
_cell.length_b   1.000
_cell.length_c   1.000
_cell.angle_alpha   90.00
_cell.angle_beta   90.00
_cell.angle_gamma   90.00
#
_symmetry.space_group_name_H-M   'P 1'
#
loop_
_entity.id
_entity.type
_entity.pdbx_description
1 polymer ?
#
loop_
_entity_poly.entity_id
_entity_poly.type
_entity_poly.pdbx_seq_one_letter_code
_entity_poly.pdbx_strand_id
1 'polypeptide(L)' 'MDTDAEYKVLSAIADALEMHYDLQVEGELYLYTERQPCESCNNVLRQFEEKFPNIKITVFWDYPYSP' A
#
# COMPACT_ATOMS: atom_id res chain seq x y z
N MET A 1 -21.08 -1.78 -0.82
CA MET A 1 -19.93 -0.98 -0.36
C MET A 1 -18.74 -1.55 -1.10
N ASP A 2 -18.48 -0.99 -2.28
CA ASP A 2 -17.34 -1.34 -3.12
C ASP A 2 -16.07 -1.19 -2.30
N THR A 3 -15.47 -2.32 -1.95
CA THR A 3 -14.16 -2.34 -1.32
C THR A 3 -13.18 -2.14 -2.46
N ASP A 4 -12.72 -0.88 -2.60
CA ASP A 4 -11.77 -0.41 -3.59
C ASP A 4 -10.65 -1.45 -3.85
N ALA A 5 -10.29 -1.66 -5.11
CA ALA A 5 -9.33 -2.69 -5.50
C ALA A 5 -7.98 -2.54 -4.78
N GLU A 6 -7.63 -1.29 -4.46
CA GLU A 6 -6.48 -0.85 -3.70
C GLU A 6 -6.46 -1.43 -2.29
N TYR A 7 -7.61 -1.50 -1.61
CA TYR A 7 -7.72 -2.12 -0.28
C TYR A 7 -7.36 -3.61 -0.35
N LYS A 8 -7.85 -4.32 -1.37
CA LYS A 8 -7.58 -5.76 -1.53
C LYS A 8 -6.10 -6.03 -1.78
N VAL A 9 -5.45 -5.22 -2.60
CA VAL A 9 -4.02 -5.37 -2.90
C VAL A 9 -3.17 -5.05 -1.66
N LEU A 10 -3.46 -3.94 -0.97
CA LEU A 10 -2.72 -3.55 0.22
C LEU A 10 -2.90 -4.56 1.36
N SER A 11 -4.12 -5.08 1.59
CA SER A 11 -4.35 -6.15 2.55
C SER A 11 -3.61 -7.44 2.19
N ALA A 12 -3.59 -7.84 0.92
CA ALA A 12 -2.86 -9.03 0.50
C ALA A 12 -1.34 -8.89 0.68
N ILE A 13 -0.79 -7.69 0.44
CA ILE A 13 0.64 -7.40 0.69
C ILE A 13 0.93 -7.39 2.20
N ALA A 14 0.05 -6.80 3.01
CA ALA A 14 0.18 -6.83 4.46
C ALA A 14 0.13 -8.25 5.00
N ASP A 15 -0.82 -9.07 4.57
CA ASP A 15 -0.91 -10.49 4.94
C ASP A 15 0.36 -11.26 4.51
N ALA A 16 0.87 -11.01 3.30
CA ALA A 16 2.10 -11.62 2.81
C ALA A 16 3.33 -11.27 3.66
N LEU A 17 3.43 -10.03 4.13
CA LEU A 17 4.56 -9.56 4.93
C LEU A 17 4.41 -9.96 6.41
N GLU A 18 3.19 -9.97 6.95
CA GLU A 18 2.92 -10.50 8.29
C GLU A 18 3.20 -11.99 8.40
N MET A 19 2.97 -12.78 7.35
CA MET A 19 3.35 -14.20 7.30
C MET A 19 4.85 -14.44 7.54
N HIS A 20 5.69 -13.44 7.28
CA HIS A 20 7.13 -13.54 7.49
C HIS A 20 7.59 -13.04 8.88
N TYR A 21 6.69 -12.48 9.71
CA TYR A 21 6.93 -12.04 11.11
C TYR A 21 8.22 -11.24 11.37
N ASP A 22 8.81 -10.66 10.32
CA ASP A 22 10.06 -9.93 10.41
C ASP A 22 9.80 -8.46 10.12
N LEU A 23 9.54 -7.71 11.20
CA LEU A 23 9.30 -6.28 11.16
C LEU A 23 10.58 -5.47 10.87
N GLN A 24 11.73 -6.13 10.74
CA GLN A 24 13.00 -5.51 10.36
C GLN A 24 13.28 -5.60 8.85
N VAL A 25 12.37 -6.15 8.05
CA VAL A 25 12.51 -6.25 6.60
C VAL A 25 12.75 -4.86 5.99
N GLU A 26 13.88 -4.72 5.32
CA GLU A 26 14.27 -3.57 4.52
C GLU A 26 13.94 -3.83 3.05
N GLY A 27 13.36 -2.84 2.37
CA GLY A 27 13.02 -3.00 0.96
C GLY A 27 12.36 -1.79 0.32
N GLU A 28 12.22 -1.84 -1.00
CA GLU A 28 11.50 -0.84 -1.77
C GLU A 28 10.29 -1.49 -2.44
N LEU A 29 9.10 -0.94 -2.19
CA LEU A 29 7.85 -1.41 -2.78
C LEU A 29 7.39 -0.39 -3.83
N TYR A 30 7.38 -0.81 -5.09
CA TYR A 30 6.88 0.01 -6.19
C TYR A 30 5.47 -0.44 -6.57
N LEU A 31 4.49 0.42 -6.34
CA LEU A 31 3.09 0.16 -6.68
C LEU A 31 2.73 0.95 -7.94
N TYR A 32 2.29 0.25 -8.98
CA TYR A 32 1.81 0.88 -10.22
C TYR A 32 0.30 0.69 -10.31
N THR A 33 -0.44 1.80 -10.35
CA THR A 33 -1.90 1.80 -10.43
C THR A 33 -2.36 2.64 -11.62
N GLU A 34 -3.51 2.30 -12.21
CA GLU A 34 -4.03 3.12 -13.31
C GLU A 34 -4.49 4.49 -12.80
N ARG A 35 -5.08 4.55 -11.61
CA ARG A 35 -5.57 5.78 -10.97
C ARG A 35 -4.84 6.08 -9.68
N GLN A 36 -4.71 7.36 -9.35
CA GLN A 36 -4.17 7.80 -8.07
C GLN A 36 -4.98 7.20 -6.92
N PRO A 37 -4.33 6.66 -5.88
CA PRO A 37 -5.02 6.12 -4.72
C PRO A 37 -5.90 7.18 -4.05
N CYS A 38 -7.11 6.79 -3.64
CA CYS A 38 -8.02 7.67 -2.90
C CYS A 38 -7.48 7.97 -1.48
N GLU A 39 -8.00 9.00 -0.81
CA GLU A 39 -7.53 9.36 0.54
C GLU A 39 -7.66 8.22 1.57
N SER A 40 -8.63 7.33 1.39
CA SER A 40 -8.77 6.12 2.22
C SER A 40 -7.53 5.20 2.09
N CYS A 41 -6.97 5.08 0.89
CA CYS A 41 -5.77 4.29 0.64
C CYS A 41 -4.51 4.91 1.26
N ASN A 42 -4.45 6.24 1.39
CA ASN A 42 -3.35 6.90 2.09
C ASN A 42 -3.29 6.52 3.58
N ASN A 43 -4.45 6.29 4.22
CA ASN A 43 -4.45 5.85 5.61
C ASN A 43 -3.89 4.43 5.78
N VAL A 44 -4.11 3.55 4.79
CA VAL A 44 -3.54 2.18 4.78
C VAL A 44 -2.03 2.23 4.53
N LEU A 45 -1.57 3.03 3.57
CA LEU A 45 -0.14 3.25 3.31
C LEU A 45 0.57 3.77 4.57
N ARG A 46 -0.02 4.76 5.25
CA ARG A 46 0.54 5.31 6.48
C ARG A 46 0.66 4.26 7.59
N GLN A 47 -0.38 3.46 7.81
CA GLN A 47 -0.34 2.37 8.80
C GLN A 47 0.73 1.33 8.46
N PHE A 48 0.95 1.08 7.17
CA PHE A 48 1.99 0.19 6.70
C PHE A 48 3.39 0.75 6.97
N GLU A 49 3.65 2.01 6.64
CA GLU A 49 4.93 2.68 6.92
C GLU A 49 5.24 2.77 8.43
N GLU A 50 4.21 2.98 9.26
CA GLU A 50 4.36 2.94 10.73
C GLU A 50 4.76 1.54 11.24
N LYS A 51 4.27 0.48 10.58
CA LYS A 51 4.56 -0.91 10.95
C LYS A 51 5.90 -1.41 10.40
N PHE A 52 6.28 -0.94 9.21
CA PHE A 52 7.49 -1.33 8.49
C PHE A 52 8.30 -0.08 8.12
N PRO A 53 8.98 0.57 9.09
CA PRO A 53 9.69 1.83 8.87
C PRO A 53 10.85 1.71 7.87
N ASN A 54 11.31 0.48 7.63
CA ASN A 54 12.40 0.13 6.74
C ASN A 54 11.97 -0.19 5.30
N ILE A 55 10.66 -0.21 5.03
CA ILE A 55 10.11 -0.43 3.69
C ILE A 55 9.68 0.91 3.09
N LYS A 56 10.30 1.28 1.98
CA LYS A 56 9.96 2.51 1.26
C LYS A 56 8.93 2.21 0.18
N ILE A 57 7.73 2.77 0.31
CA ILE A 57 6.68 2.62 -0.71
C ILE A 57 6.72 3.80 -1.68
N THR A 58 6.72 3.51 -2.98
CA THR A 58 6.54 4.51 -4.04
C THR A 58 5.38 4.10 -4.91
N VAL A 59 4.37 4.97 -5.01
CA VAL A 59 3.18 4.74 -5.82
C VAL A 59 3.27 5.58 -7.09
N PHE A 60 3.08 4.93 -8.24
CA PHE A 60 2.98 5.55 -9.55
C PHE A 60 1.56 5.39 -10.08
N TRP A 61 1.04 6.44 -10.70
CA TRP A 61 -0.27 6.44 -11.32
C TRP A 61 -0.29 7.19 -12.65
N ASP A 62 -1.09 6.69 -13.59
CA ASP A 62 -1.25 7.28 -14.92
C ASP A 62 -2.36 8.33 -14.99
N TYR A 63 -3.41 8.19 -14.16
CA TYR A 63 -4.55 9.11 -14.12
C TYR A 63 -4.74 9.71 -12.72
N PRO A 64 -5.00 11.03 -12.60
CA PRO A 64 -5.32 11.64 -11.31
C PRO A 64 -6.63 11.11 -10.75
N TYR A 65 -6.78 11.14 -9.43
CA TYR A 65 -8.02 10.73 -8.77
C TYR A 65 -9.15 11.69 -9.19
N SER A 66 -10.21 11.17 -9.80
CA SER A 66 -11.42 11.95 -10.08
C SER A 66 -12.45 11.61 -9.00
N PRO A 67 -12.85 12.58 -8.16
CA PRO A 67 -13.91 12.40 -7.16
C PRO A 67 -15.28 12.19 -7.81
#